data_AF-A0A7K2CS52-F1
#
_entry.id   AF-A0A7K2CS52-F1
#
_cell.length_a   1.000
_cell.length_b   1.000
_cell.length_c   1.000
_cell.angle_alpha   90.00
_cell.angle_beta   90.00
_cell.angle_gamma   90.00
#
_symmetry.space_group_name_H-M   'P 1'
#
loop_
_entity.id
_entity.type
_entity.pdbx_description
1 polymer ?
#
loop_
_entity_poly.entity_id
_entity_poly.type
_entity_poly.pdbx_seq_one_letter_code
_entity_poly.pdbx_strand_id
1 'polypeptide(L)'
;MSDPSRVRFPWHRSAVRVLTTVVATAASLVVISTVVYLASGEVNRVDDAIFESMAGFTTTSLTVVDPEALPNWLLAWRALTQWLGGLGGLIFALVVVPTFGGQRRLSEVAGGRGRRAVLARTWSHTTQRVVLTYASFTVLVAAAYAAAGMGAFDSATFGLTTASTGGFANYRDSFAHFDSAAI
;
A
#
# COMPACT_ATOMS: atom_id res chain seq x y z
N MET A 1 -42.71 29.28 3.00
CA MET A 1 -42.93 27.88 3.38
C MET A 1 -41.79 27.06 2.77
N SER A 2 -40.74 26.79 3.53
CA SER A 2 -39.52 26.10 3.06
C SER A 2 -39.63 24.60 3.30
N ASP A 3 -39.53 23.82 2.23
CA ASP A 3 -39.57 22.35 2.19
C ASP A 3 -38.47 21.72 3.09
N PRO A 4 -38.84 20.90 4.11
CA PRO A 4 -37.90 20.29 5.05
C PRO A 4 -37.21 19.02 4.51
N SER A 5 -37.46 18.58 3.27
CA SER A 5 -36.99 17.28 2.75
C SER A 5 -35.59 17.26 2.13
N ARG A 6 -34.83 18.36 2.14
CA ARG A 6 -33.54 18.44 1.43
C ARG A 6 -32.38 18.84 2.32
N VAL A 7 -31.96 17.93 3.21
CA VAL A 7 -30.63 17.99 3.84
C VAL A 7 -29.58 17.66 2.78
N ARG A 8 -29.17 18.65 1.98
CA ARG A 8 -28.06 18.50 1.03
C ARG A 8 -26.76 18.57 1.81
N PHE A 9 -26.19 17.41 2.16
CA PHE A 9 -24.84 17.35 2.73
C PHE A 9 -23.82 17.93 1.73
N PRO A 10 -23.19 19.08 2.03
CA PRO A 10 -22.28 19.77 1.10
C PRO A 10 -20.95 19.04 0.88
N TRP A 11 -20.68 17.98 1.66
CA TRP A 11 -19.44 17.20 1.66
C TRP A 11 -19.36 16.14 0.55
N HIS A 12 -20.50 15.73 -0.04
CA HIS A 12 -20.52 14.59 -0.97
C HIS A 12 -19.64 14.80 -2.20
N ARG A 13 -19.58 16.04 -2.74
CA ARG A 13 -18.81 16.32 -3.97
C ARG A 13 -17.30 16.25 -3.78
N SER A 14 -16.80 16.49 -2.56
CA SER A 14 -15.36 16.43 -2.28
C SER A 14 -14.94 15.02 -1.92
N ALA A 15 -15.74 14.30 -1.13
CA ALA A 15 -15.49 12.90 -0.78
C ALA A 15 -15.55 11.98 -2.01
N VAL A 16 -16.57 12.14 -2.88
CA VAL A 16 -16.69 11.36 -4.11
C VAL A 16 -15.47 11.58 -5.01
N ARG A 17 -14.99 12.82 -5.17
CA ARG A 17 -13.80 13.11 -5.98
C ARG A 17 -12.56 12.40 -5.44
N VAL A 18 -12.29 12.48 -4.13
CA VAL A 18 -11.15 11.81 -3.50
C VAL A 18 -11.23 10.29 -3.68
N LEU A 19 -12.40 9.69 -3.44
CA LEU A 19 -12.58 8.25 -3.63
C LEU A 19 -12.39 7.84 -5.09
N THR A 20 -12.99 8.56 -6.03
CA THR A 20 -12.82 8.26 -7.47
C THR A 20 -11.37 8.36 -7.91
N THR A 21 -10.61 9.34 -7.41
CA THR A 21 -9.19 9.47 -7.74
C THR A 21 -8.38 8.31 -7.18
N VAL A 22 -8.64 7.90 -5.93
CA VAL A 22 -7.91 6.76 -5.33
C VAL A 22 -8.21 5.48 -6.08
N VAL A 23 -9.48 5.19 -6.34
CA VAL A 23 -9.90 3.97 -7.05
C VAL A 23 -9.30 3.94 -8.45
N ALA A 24 -9.34 5.07 -9.18
CA ALA A 24 -8.74 5.16 -10.52
C ALA A 24 -7.23 4.95 -10.50
N THR A 25 -6.52 5.53 -9.53
CA THR A 25 -5.07 5.33 -9.36
C THR A 25 -4.75 3.89 -9.02
N ALA A 26 -5.45 3.27 -8.06
CA ALA A 26 -5.26 1.87 -7.70
C ALA A 26 -5.51 0.92 -8.88
N ALA A 27 -6.61 1.13 -9.62
CA ALA A 27 -6.91 0.34 -10.82
C ALA A 27 -5.82 0.49 -11.89
N SER A 28 -5.31 1.71 -12.09
CA SER A 28 -4.23 1.97 -13.05
C SER A 28 -2.93 1.25 -12.67
N LEU A 29 -2.58 1.25 -11.37
CA LEU A 29 -1.41 0.53 -10.87
C LEU A 29 -1.54 -0.99 -11.06
N VAL A 30 -2.73 -1.55 -10.78
CA VAL A 30 -3.01 -2.98 -11.02
C VAL A 30 -2.86 -3.33 -12.50
N VAL A 31 -3.41 -2.51 -13.41
CA VAL A 31 -3.29 -2.72 -14.87
C VAL A 31 -1.84 -2.66 -15.31
N ILE A 32 -1.06 -1.69 -14.82
CA ILE A 32 0.37 -1.59 -15.14
C ILE A 32 1.12 -2.84 -14.67
N SER A 33 0.88 -3.30 -13.44
CA SER A 33 1.52 -4.52 -12.94
C SER A 33 1.08 -5.77 -13.70
N THR A 34 -0.18 -5.84 -14.14
CA THR A 34 -0.66 -6.97 -14.96
C THR A 34 0.11 -7.03 -16.26
N VAL A 35 0.36 -5.88 -16.91
CA VAL A 35 1.18 -5.81 -18.11
C VAL A 35 2.62 -6.26 -17.82
N VAL A 36 3.20 -5.89 -16.67
CA VAL A 36 4.55 -6.35 -16.29
C VAL A 36 4.61 -7.88 -16.12
N TYR A 37 3.62 -8.48 -15.46
CA TYR A 37 3.56 -9.95 -15.33
C TYR A 37 3.40 -10.64 -16.68
N LEU A 38 2.53 -10.14 -17.56
CA LEU A 38 2.37 -10.72 -18.90
C LEU A 38 3.62 -10.52 -19.77
N ALA A 39 4.28 -9.37 -19.67
CA ALA A 39 5.51 -9.07 -20.40
C ALA A 39 6.71 -9.88 -19.90
N SER A 40 6.66 -10.41 -18.67
CA SER A 40 7.71 -11.26 -18.11
C SER A 40 7.88 -12.59 -18.85
N GLY A 41 6.81 -13.09 -19.48
CA GLY A 41 6.76 -14.43 -20.07
C GLY A 41 6.57 -15.57 -19.06
N GLU A 42 6.66 -15.30 -17.76
CA GLU A 42 6.50 -16.30 -16.69
C GLU A 42 5.03 -16.57 -16.37
N VAL A 43 4.17 -15.54 -16.52
CA VAL A 43 2.73 -15.62 -16.27
C VAL A 43 1.98 -15.56 -17.60
N ASN A 44 1.51 -16.72 -18.07
CA ASN A 44 0.88 -16.85 -19.40
C ASN A 44 -0.62 -16.54 -19.39
N ARG A 45 -1.27 -16.63 -18.22
CA ARG A 45 -2.71 -16.45 -18.05
C ARG A 45 -3.01 -15.04 -17.56
N VAL A 46 -3.94 -14.36 -18.22
CA VAL A 46 -4.31 -12.97 -17.88
C VAL A 46 -5.01 -12.91 -16.52
N ASP A 47 -5.84 -13.90 -16.21
CA ASP A 47 -6.48 -14.06 -14.90
C ASP A 47 -5.46 -14.20 -13.77
N ASP A 48 -4.41 -15.01 -13.96
CA ASP A 48 -3.34 -15.16 -12.97
C ASP A 48 -2.54 -13.86 -12.80
N ALA A 49 -2.23 -13.16 -13.89
CA ALA A 49 -1.51 -11.89 -13.87
C ALA A 49 -2.29 -10.77 -13.16
N ILE A 50 -3.61 -10.70 -13.37
CA ILE A 50 -4.50 -9.76 -12.68
C ILE A 50 -4.58 -10.13 -11.19
N PHE A 51 -4.76 -11.42 -10.89
CA PHE A 51 -4.84 -11.91 -9.51
C PHE A 51 -3.57 -11.56 -8.73
N GLU A 52 -2.39 -11.86 -9.28
CA GLU A 52 -1.11 -11.59 -8.66
C GLU A 52 -0.87 -10.08 -8.48
N SER A 53 -1.27 -9.26 -9.46
CA SER A 53 -1.21 -7.80 -9.37
C SER A 53 -2.11 -7.23 -8.27
N MET A 54 -3.34 -7.74 -8.16
CA MET A 54 -4.26 -7.33 -7.12
C MET A 54 -3.76 -7.76 -5.74
N ALA A 55 -3.29 -9.00 -5.60
CA ALA A 55 -2.77 -9.53 -4.34
C ALA A 55 -1.59 -8.72 -3.81
N GLY A 56 -0.69 -8.29 -4.70
CA GLY A 56 0.40 -7.38 -4.36
C GLY A 56 -0.09 -6.03 -3.86
N PHE A 57 -0.79 -5.25 -4.69
CA PHE A 57 -1.18 -3.88 -4.33
C PHE A 57 -2.16 -3.77 -3.16
N THR A 58 -2.97 -4.81 -2.93
CA THR A 58 -3.91 -4.85 -1.79
C THR A 58 -3.28 -5.43 -0.52
N THR A 59 -2.00 -5.82 -0.56
CA THR A 59 -1.30 -6.51 0.52
C THR A 59 -2.06 -7.75 1.03
N THR A 60 -2.78 -8.43 0.13
CA THR A 60 -3.49 -9.68 0.45
C THR A 60 -2.55 -10.87 0.32
N SER A 61 -1.54 -10.76 -0.56
CA SER A 61 -0.43 -11.70 -0.71
C SER A 61 -0.79 -13.16 -0.95
N LEU A 62 -2.00 -13.42 -1.46
CA LEU A 62 -2.37 -14.71 -2.03
C LEU A 62 -1.70 -14.86 -3.40
N THR A 63 -1.18 -16.05 -3.70
CA THR A 63 -0.50 -16.30 -4.97
C THR A 63 -1.06 -17.52 -5.69
N VAL A 64 -1.12 -17.41 -7.00
CA VAL A 64 -1.46 -18.51 -7.93
C VAL A 64 -0.25 -18.97 -8.74
N VAL A 65 0.87 -18.23 -8.64
CA VAL A 65 2.12 -18.54 -9.33
C VAL A 65 3.11 -19.16 -8.36
N ASP A 66 3.95 -20.04 -8.87
CA ASP A 66 5.02 -20.64 -8.07
C ASP A 66 6.17 -19.66 -7.89
N PRO A 67 6.43 -19.12 -6.67
CA PRO A 67 7.51 -18.16 -6.46
C PRO A 67 8.89 -18.73 -6.78
N GLU A 68 9.12 -20.03 -6.57
CA GLU A 68 10.43 -20.67 -6.80
C GLU A 68 10.77 -20.81 -8.29
N ALA A 69 9.74 -20.81 -9.16
CA ALA A 69 9.90 -20.83 -10.60
C ALA A 69 10.16 -19.43 -11.18
N LEU A 70 9.98 -18.36 -10.40
CA LEU A 70 10.13 -16.99 -10.89
C LEU A 70 11.59 -16.51 -10.83
N PRO A 71 12.03 -15.71 -11.81
CA PRO A 71 13.32 -15.07 -11.74
C PRO A 71 13.36 -14.00 -10.63
N ASN A 72 14.54 -13.77 -10.04
CA ASN A 72 14.73 -12.85 -8.92
C ASN A 72 14.17 -11.43 -9.15
N TRP A 73 14.21 -10.92 -10.38
CA TRP A 73 13.67 -9.59 -10.67
C TRP A 73 12.14 -9.54 -10.49
N LEU A 74 11.43 -10.64 -10.78
CA LEU A 74 9.99 -10.73 -10.64
C LEU A 74 9.59 -10.99 -9.19
N LEU A 75 10.40 -11.75 -8.44
CA LEU A 75 10.29 -11.84 -6.98
C LEU A 75 10.45 -10.47 -6.31
N ALA A 76 11.44 -9.67 -6.75
CA ALA A 76 11.60 -8.30 -6.29
C ALA A 76 10.40 -7.43 -6.68
N TRP A 77 9.85 -7.57 -7.88
CA TRP A 77 8.64 -6.86 -8.31
C TRP A 77 7.44 -7.19 -7.42
N ARG A 78 7.24 -8.46 -7.07
CA ARG A 78 6.19 -8.90 -6.13
C ARG A 78 6.34 -8.21 -4.78
N ALA A 79 7.54 -8.26 -4.20
CA ALA A 79 7.81 -7.59 -2.91
C ALA A 79 7.60 -6.07 -2.99
N LEU A 80 8.01 -5.43 -4.09
CA LEU A 80 7.87 -3.99 -4.30
C LEU A 80 6.42 -3.55 -4.49
N THR A 81 5.63 -4.27 -5.29
CA THR A 81 4.20 -3.94 -5.48
C THR A 81 3.43 -4.01 -4.16
N GLN A 82 3.79 -4.97 -3.31
CA GLN A 82 3.23 -5.09 -1.96
C GLN A 82 3.67 -3.96 -1.03
N TRP A 83 4.95 -3.59 -1.06
CA TRP A 83 5.46 -2.43 -0.31
C TRP A 83 4.79 -1.12 -0.72
N LEU A 84 4.61 -0.91 -2.03
CA LEU A 84 3.88 0.24 -2.58
C LEU A 84 2.39 0.21 -2.19
N GLY A 85 1.77 -0.96 -2.20
CA GLY A 85 0.40 -1.17 -1.75
C GLY A 85 0.20 -0.79 -0.28
N GLY A 86 1.09 -1.27 0.60
CA GLY A 86 1.07 -0.96 2.03
C GLY A 86 1.25 0.53 2.30
N LEU A 87 2.21 1.17 1.63
CA LEU A 87 2.39 2.63 1.73
C LEU A 87 1.16 3.40 1.21
N GLY A 88 0.58 2.96 0.10
CA GLY A 88 -0.65 3.52 -0.47
C GLY A 88 -1.82 3.42 0.49
N GLY A 89 -1.99 2.28 1.16
CA GLY A 89 -3.01 2.06 2.20
C GLY A 89 -2.84 2.99 3.40
N LEU A 90 -1.61 3.18 3.89
CA LEU A 90 -1.31 4.13 4.97
C LEU A 90 -1.67 5.57 4.59
N ILE A 91 -1.25 6.01 3.40
CA ILE A 91 -1.56 7.36 2.89
C ILE A 91 -3.06 7.52 2.67
N PHE A 92 -3.73 6.49 2.16
CA PHE A 92 -5.17 6.49 1.97
C PHE A 92 -5.90 6.69 3.31
N ALA A 93 -5.52 5.93 4.34
CA ALA A 93 -6.10 6.07 5.68
C ALA A 93 -5.96 7.50 6.21
N LEU A 94 -4.78 8.12 6.05
CA LEU A 94 -4.55 9.51 6.44
C LEU A 94 -5.52 10.47 5.72
N VAL A 95 -5.74 10.31 4.41
CA VAL A 95 -6.57 11.22 3.59
C VAL A 95 -8.07 11.02 3.84
N VAL A 96 -8.49 9.76 4.01
CA VAL A 96 -9.90 9.36 4.03
C VAL A 96 -10.52 9.56 5.40
N VAL A 97 -9.83 9.17 6.48
CA VAL A 97 -10.36 9.25 7.84
C VAL A 97 -10.85 10.67 8.18
N PRO A 98 -10.12 11.76 7.89
CA PRO A 98 -10.58 13.13 8.15
C PRO A 98 -11.78 13.56 7.29
N THR A 99 -11.99 12.91 6.14
CA THR A 99 -13.10 13.19 5.24
C THR A 99 -14.42 12.58 5.76
N PHE A 100 -14.36 11.43 6.44
CA PHE A 100 -15.53 10.73 6.99
C PHE A 100 -15.82 11.02 8.47
N GLY A 101 -14.82 11.40 9.27
CA GLY A 101 -14.96 11.62 10.72
C GLY A 101 -15.78 12.83 11.16
N GLY A 102 -16.31 13.62 10.22
CA GLY A 102 -17.10 14.83 10.50
C GLY A 102 -16.23 15.97 11.03
N GLN A 103 -16.51 17.21 10.59
CA GLN A 103 -15.80 18.42 11.04
C GLN A 103 -15.96 18.77 12.53
N ARG A 104 -16.35 17.83 13.40
CA ARG A 104 -16.76 18.12 14.79
C ARG A 104 -15.62 18.36 15.78
N ARG A 105 -14.34 18.30 15.38
CA ARG A 105 -13.21 18.61 16.29
C ARG A 105 -12.10 19.48 15.68
N LEU A 106 -12.34 20.10 14.53
CA LEU A 106 -11.37 21.03 13.91
C LEU A 106 -11.94 22.44 13.72
N SER A 107 -13.19 22.66 14.08
CA SER A 107 -13.87 23.96 13.96
C SER A 107 -13.60 24.92 15.11
N GLU A 108 -12.98 24.49 16.21
CA GLU A 108 -12.74 25.36 17.38
C GLU A 108 -11.33 25.97 17.45
N VAL A 109 -10.35 25.47 16.68
CA VAL A 109 -8.94 25.87 16.87
C VAL A 109 -8.42 26.87 15.82
N ALA A 110 -9.04 26.98 14.64
CA ALA A 110 -8.50 27.82 13.56
C ALA A 110 -9.50 28.89 13.10
N GLY A 111 -9.37 30.08 13.67
CA GLY A 111 -10.02 31.31 13.23
C GLY A 111 -9.93 31.48 11.71
N GLY A 112 -11.05 31.92 11.14
CA GLY A 112 -11.26 32.01 9.70
C GLY A 112 -10.19 32.83 8.98
N ARG A 113 -9.63 32.22 7.93
CA ARG A 113 -8.95 32.80 6.72
C ARG A 113 -7.67 32.07 6.28
N GLY A 114 -7.21 31.02 7.00
CA GLY A 114 -6.04 30.20 6.60
C GLY A 114 -6.30 28.72 6.29
N ARG A 115 -7.57 28.30 6.20
CA ARG A 115 -8.02 26.90 6.36
C ARG A 115 -7.50 25.90 5.33
N ARG A 116 -7.19 26.33 4.09
CA ARG A 116 -6.74 25.42 3.02
C ARG A 116 -5.22 25.24 2.97
N ALA A 117 -4.47 26.32 3.18
CA ALA A 117 -3.02 26.31 3.13
C ALA A 117 -2.39 25.68 4.37
N VAL A 118 -2.92 25.95 5.57
CA VAL A 118 -2.41 25.36 6.82
C VAL A 118 -2.67 23.86 6.87
N LEU A 119 -3.88 23.42 6.49
CA LEU A 119 -4.18 21.99 6.35
C LEU A 119 -3.23 21.37 5.31
N ALA A 120 -3.20 21.87 4.06
CA ALA A 120 -2.35 21.33 2.99
C ALA A 120 -0.85 21.22 3.36
N ARG A 121 -0.33 22.17 4.16
CA ARG A 121 1.07 22.19 4.59
C ARG A 121 1.33 21.20 5.74
N THR A 122 0.39 21.02 6.67
CA THR A 122 0.48 19.98 7.72
C THR A 122 0.34 18.56 7.15
N TRP A 123 -0.46 18.38 6.10
CA TRP A 123 -0.56 17.12 5.36
C TRP A 123 0.79 16.69 4.79
N SER A 124 1.55 17.61 4.19
CA SER A 124 2.88 17.31 3.63
C SER A 124 3.87 16.78 4.68
N HIS A 125 3.99 17.46 5.82
CA HIS A 125 4.91 17.04 6.88
C HIS A 125 4.47 15.73 7.57
N THR A 126 3.16 15.49 7.71
CA THR A 126 2.64 14.26 8.31
C THR A 126 2.89 13.07 7.39
N THR A 127 2.57 13.20 6.09
CA THR A 127 2.85 12.16 5.10
C THR A 127 4.35 11.87 5.00
N GLN A 128 5.21 12.89 5.02
CA GLN A 128 6.66 12.70 5.00
C GLN A 128 7.15 11.88 6.20
N ARG A 129 6.63 12.15 7.40
CA ARG A 129 6.96 11.37 8.60
C ARG A 129 6.52 9.92 8.47
N VAL A 130 5.31 9.66 7.98
CA VAL A 130 4.81 8.29 7.78
C VAL A 130 5.65 7.54 6.74
N VAL A 131 5.97 8.16 5.60
CA VAL A 131 6.85 7.56 4.58
C VAL A 131 8.22 7.25 5.16
N LEU A 132 8.82 8.19 5.90
CA LEU A 132 10.14 8.00 6.50
C LEU A 132 10.12 6.90 7.56
N THR A 133 9.12 6.89 8.45
CA THR A 133 8.97 5.84 9.46
C THR A 133 8.78 4.48 8.79
N TYR A 134 7.90 4.38 7.79
CA TYR A 134 7.67 3.15 7.03
C TYR A 134 8.94 2.62 6.34
N ALA A 135 9.67 3.49 5.65
CA ALA A 135 10.93 3.14 4.99
C ALA A 135 12.02 2.74 6.01
N SER A 136 12.16 3.49 7.11
CA SER A 136 13.13 3.16 8.16
C SER A 136 12.83 1.83 8.83
N PHE A 137 11.54 1.54 9.09
CA PHE A 137 11.10 0.27 9.64
C PHE A 137 11.39 -0.89 8.67
N THR A 138 11.15 -0.69 7.38
CA THR A 138 11.48 -1.66 6.33
C THR A 138 12.98 -2.01 6.35
N VAL A 139 13.85 -1.00 6.40
CA VAL A 139 15.32 -1.21 6.45
C VAL A 139 15.74 -1.92 7.73
N LEU A 140 15.15 -1.56 8.88
CA LEU A 140 15.47 -2.20 10.16
C LEU A 140 15.08 -3.69 10.16
N VAL A 141 13.91 -4.03 9.62
CA VAL A 141 13.45 -5.42 9.51
C VAL A 141 14.34 -6.20 8.54
N ALA A 142 14.66 -5.63 7.36
CA ALA A 142 15.57 -6.28 6.41
C ALA A 142 16.97 -6.51 7.03
N ALA A 143 17.49 -5.54 7.78
CA ALA A 143 18.77 -5.69 8.48
C ALA A 143 18.72 -6.76 9.59
N ALA A 144 17.60 -6.86 10.31
CA ALA A 144 17.39 -7.91 11.31
C ALA A 144 17.37 -9.30 10.66
N TYR A 145 16.68 -9.46 9.54
CA TYR A 145 16.68 -10.70 8.76
C TYR A 145 18.06 -11.08 8.23
N ALA A 146 18.83 -10.11 7.72
CA ALA A 146 20.21 -10.34 7.31
C ALA A 146 21.09 -10.77 8.49
N ALA A 147 20.92 -10.16 9.67
CA ALA A 147 21.65 -10.52 10.89
C ALA A 147 21.25 -11.91 11.43
N ALA A 148 20.01 -12.35 11.19
CA ALA A 148 19.52 -13.68 11.52
C ALA A 148 20.00 -14.78 10.56
N GLY A 149 20.72 -14.42 9.48
CA GLY A 149 21.34 -15.35 8.55
C GLY A 149 20.64 -15.52 7.20
N MET A 150 19.60 -14.72 6.89
CA MET A 150 18.99 -14.73 5.56
C MET A 150 19.92 -14.13 4.51
N GLY A 151 19.84 -14.62 3.27
CA GLY A 151 20.56 -14.05 2.12
C GLY A 151 20.21 -12.58 1.89
N ALA A 152 21.11 -11.82 1.25
CA ALA A 152 20.91 -10.39 1.01
C ALA A 152 19.64 -10.09 0.18
N PHE A 153 19.32 -10.95 -0.78
CA PHE A 153 18.11 -10.82 -1.60
C PHE A 153 16.85 -11.17 -0.80
N ASP A 154 16.88 -12.25 -0.04
CA ASP A 154 15.74 -12.71 0.76
C ASP A 154 15.44 -11.73 1.89
N SER A 155 16.45 -11.30 2.64
CA SER A 155 16.28 -10.30 3.70
C SER A 155 15.65 -8.99 3.19
N ALA A 156 16.02 -8.53 1.99
CA ALA A 156 15.44 -7.34 1.39
C ALA A 156 13.98 -7.55 0.98
N THR A 157 13.68 -8.65 0.30
CA THR A 157 12.32 -8.97 -0.18
C THR A 157 11.36 -9.28 0.98
N PHE A 158 11.76 -10.11 1.95
CA PHE A 158 11.01 -10.33 3.19
C PHE A 158 10.87 -9.04 4.01
N GLY A 159 11.88 -8.18 4.05
CA GLY A 159 11.77 -6.87 4.71
C GLY A 159 10.67 -5.99 4.11
N LEU A 160 10.58 -5.92 2.78
CA LEU A 160 9.53 -5.19 2.06
C LEU A 160 8.13 -5.76 2.33
N THR A 161 8.01 -7.09 2.34
CA THR A 161 6.71 -7.77 2.48
C THR A 161 6.22 -7.81 3.93
N THR A 162 7.13 -7.92 4.91
CA THR A 162 6.81 -7.80 6.34
C THR A 162 6.41 -6.37 6.70
N ALA A 163 7.13 -5.36 6.22
CA ALA A 163 6.80 -3.96 6.51
C ALA A 163 5.41 -3.57 5.98
N SER A 164 5.00 -4.12 4.84
CA SER A 164 3.65 -3.93 4.25
C SER A 164 2.56 -4.80 4.86
N THR A 165 2.88 -5.68 5.82
CA THR A 165 1.93 -6.61 6.44
C THR A 165 1.18 -7.54 5.48
N GLY A 166 1.73 -7.82 4.30
CA GLY A 166 1.09 -8.70 3.33
C GLY A 166 1.57 -10.15 3.40
N GLY A 167 2.88 -10.38 3.29
CA GLY A 167 3.47 -11.73 3.37
C GLY A 167 3.77 -12.47 2.06
N PHE A 168 3.99 -11.81 0.91
CA PHE A 168 4.66 -12.49 -0.21
C PHE A 168 6.03 -13.01 0.22
N ALA A 169 6.40 -14.16 -0.32
CA ALA A 169 7.65 -14.85 -0.03
C ALA A 169 8.31 -15.37 -1.32
N ASN A 170 9.61 -15.61 -1.24
CA ASN A 170 10.40 -16.17 -2.34
C ASN A 170 10.28 -17.71 -2.46
N TYR A 171 9.75 -18.35 -1.41
CA TYR A 171 9.63 -19.79 -1.29
C TYR A 171 8.19 -20.18 -1.03
N ARG A 172 7.79 -21.38 -1.47
CA ARG A 172 6.43 -21.88 -1.24
C ARG A 172 6.08 -21.98 0.24
N ASP A 173 7.04 -22.40 1.05
CA ASP A 173 6.88 -22.58 2.50
C ASP A 173 7.11 -21.27 3.29
N SER A 174 7.27 -20.14 2.60
CA SER A 174 7.45 -18.82 3.21
C SER A 174 8.63 -18.81 4.22
N PHE A 175 8.38 -18.42 5.48
CA PHE A 175 9.40 -18.41 6.53
C PHE A 175 9.83 -19.82 6.97
N ALA A 176 8.98 -20.83 6.80
CA ALA A 176 9.32 -22.20 7.20
C ALA A 176 10.48 -22.79 6.37
N HIS A 177 10.81 -22.19 5.22
CA HIS A 177 11.98 -22.52 4.42
C HIS A 177 13.30 -22.44 5.20
N PHE A 178 13.41 -21.52 6.16
CA PHE A 178 14.67 -21.24 6.85
C PHE A 178 14.94 -22.11 8.09
N ASP A 179 13.94 -22.87 8.56
CA ASP A 179 14.00 -23.76 9.74
C ASP A 179 14.83 -23.18 10.91
N SER A 180 14.59 -21.91 11.24
CA SER A 180 15.38 -21.15 12.21
C SER A 180 14.46 -20.35 13.12
N ALA A 181 14.64 -20.50 14.43
CA ALA A 181 13.88 -19.73 15.42
C ALA A 181 14.24 -18.24 15.47
N ALA A 182 15.37 -17.85 14.87
CA ALA A 182 15.82 -16.46 14.83
C ALA A 182 15.18 -15.64 13.69
N ILE A 183 14.57 -16.32 12.71
CA ILE A 183 13.93 -15.76 11.51
C ILE A 183 12.41 -15.76 11.70
#